data_AF-A0A0F8CZR0-F1
#
_entry.id   AF-A0A0F8CZR0-F1
#
_cell.length_a   1.000
_cell.length_b   1.000
_cell.length_c   1.000
_cell.angle_alpha   90.00
_cell.angle_beta   90.00
_cell.angle_gamma   90.00
#
_symmetry.space_group_name_H-M   'P 1'
#
loop_
_entity.id
_entity.type
_entity.pdbx_description
1 polymer ?
#
loop_
_entity_poly.entity_id
_entity_poly.type
_entity_poly.pdbx_seq_one_letter_code
_entity_poly.pdbx_strand_id
1 'polypeptide(L)'
;MLFREFFLLGRGEFPMILTHEADEKNRSRWRRADNLAYEKRDALGNVIVKQGEVTRVLGRVWATLGSMQGLHADEDEELELARELIRLELTKSKPQTPLKLAARASSKSTSTTIADTPFRNLLFAVPTMLTIPEIPSPLDMFLAPSDVQIYSAINSYLLSIKRAHLRLTDLWKATALRRHHPAPPGPPGGSSGFGSVQVKLLRQRQQTRSLAMRSAWVTCSAAVFFLSETEAYLQSEIVAGLWENFHSWLVSSSSNHPSGLSNNNPQKTRNPRHSGAASDSDGAGLDEEQEDAHDGVEGDGDIWLHEKPSIPESSRNDMDSRHSGSRPASRRGGHRYATSTLDPQSISVAHRVYLRALAKSLFLTQSSFTDSLYNLLVNVDQLVALIHSLQEIWASIDLEEDAGVVDAFVDLGKEEKDTRHNLRVVEEVVKRSTQDVVAALRALEADSSFMADIEDDTAAATTMDGEGDVVEETEYVPLRVGGISHLLMKLDFGTWFGGGSNDDGLQEQAMMY
;
A
#
# COMPACT_ATOMS: atom_id res chain seq x y z
N MET A 1 -16.30 7.75 -0.49
CA MET A 1 -14.99 7.21 -0.06
C MET A 1 -13.83 7.83 -0.85
N LEU A 2 -13.92 8.00 -2.18
CA LEU A 2 -13.03 8.74 -3.12
C LEU A 2 -11.59 9.08 -2.66
N PHE A 3 -11.34 10.05 -1.75
CA PHE A 3 -9.98 10.36 -1.28
C PHE A 3 -9.27 9.15 -0.64
N ARG A 4 -10.01 8.34 0.12
CA ARG A 4 -9.52 7.08 0.71
C ARG A 4 -9.09 6.08 -0.37
N GLU A 5 -9.88 5.95 -1.42
CA GLU A 5 -9.67 4.93 -2.45
C GLU A 5 -8.55 5.32 -3.42
N PHE A 6 -8.60 6.54 -3.94
CA PHE A 6 -7.77 6.97 -5.07
C PHE A 6 -6.53 7.77 -4.67
N PHE A 7 -6.58 8.59 -3.61
CA PHE A 7 -5.43 9.40 -3.15
C PHE A 7 -4.61 8.71 -2.05
N LEU A 8 -5.26 7.97 -1.15
CA LEU A 8 -4.59 7.14 -0.14
C LEU A 8 -4.29 5.71 -0.63
N LEU A 9 -4.69 5.39 -1.88
CA LEU A 9 -4.49 4.09 -2.56
C LEU A 9 -5.25 2.90 -1.95
N GLY A 10 -6.34 3.15 -1.22
CA GLY A 10 -7.18 2.10 -0.64
C GLY A 10 -7.76 1.11 -1.65
N ARG A 11 -8.01 1.56 -2.90
CA ARG A 11 -8.39 0.67 -4.01
C ARG A 11 -7.15 0.20 -4.75
N GLY A 12 -6.66 -1.00 -4.41
CA GLY A 12 -5.38 -1.54 -4.90
C GLY A 12 -5.22 -1.66 -6.42
N GLU A 13 -6.32 -1.74 -7.17
CA GLU A 13 -6.35 -1.84 -8.64
C GLU A 13 -5.85 -0.56 -9.32
N PHE A 14 -6.34 0.61 -8.87
CA PHE A 14 -6.07 1.91 -9.48
C PHE A 14 -4.56 2.23 -9.59
N PRO A 15 -3.75 2.18 -8.52
CA PRO A 15 -2.33 2.47 -8.64
C PRO A 15 -1.60 1.42 -9.48
N MET A 16 -2.00 0.15 -9.44
CA MET A 16 -1.35 -0.93 -10.20
C MET A 16 -1.50 -0.70 -11.71
N ILE A 17 -2.71 -0.41 -12.18
CA ILE A 17 -2.99 -0.10 -13.59
C ILE A 17 -2.35 1.25 -13.99
N LEU A 18 -2.38 2.25 -13.10
CA LEU A 18 -1.73 3.56 -13.32
C LEU A 18 -0.21 3.42 -13.49
N THR A 19 0.46 2.61 -12.66
CA THR A 19 1.90 2.35 -12.82
C THR A 19 2.20 1.57 -14.10
N HIS A 20 1.38 0.57 -14.45
CA HIS A 20 1.56 -0.21 -15.67
C HIS A 20 1.45 0.64 -16.94
N GLU A 21 0.41 1.46 -17.07
CA GLU A 21 0.24 2.35 -18.23
C GLU A 21 1.28 3.49 -18.26
N ALA A 22 1.70 4.00 -17.10
CA ALA A 22 2.77 5.00 -17.02
C ALA A 22 4.12 4.41 -17.46
N ASP A 23 4.49 3.21 -16.99
CA ASP A 23 5.77 2.58 -17.31
C ASP A 23 5.81 1.97 -18.70
N GLU A 24 4.70 1.45 -19.26
CA GLU A 24 4.65 1.12 -20.69
C GLU A 24 4.78 2.40 -21.55
N LYS A 25 4.17 3.51 -21.12
CA LYS A 25 4.36 4.80 -21.81
C LYS A 25 5.79 5.33 -21.69
N ASN A 26 6.48 5.08 -20.58
CA ASN A 26 7.92 5.34 -20.40
C ASN A 26 8.75 4.45 -21.34
N ARG A 27 8.58 3.12 -21.29
CA ARG A 27 9.29 2.14 -22.12
C ARG A 27 9.10 2.37 -23.61
N SER A 28 7.88 2.69 -24.03
CA SER A 28 7.55 3.09 -25.41
C SER A 28 8.29 4.36 -25.83
N ARG A 29 8.54 5.32 -24.93
CA ARG A 29 9.34 6.53 -25.24
C ARG A 29 10.81 6.21 -25.41
N TRP A 30 11.41 5.40 -24.53
CA TRP A 30 12.82 4.99 -24.63
C TRP A 30 13.09 4.29 -25.96
N ARG A 31 12.40 3.18 -26.27
CA ARG A 31 12.55 2.45 -27.54
C ARG A 31 12.40 3.31 -28.80
N ARG A 32 11.55 4.35 -28.75
CA ARG A 32 11.42 5.32 -29.86
C ARG A 32 12.58 6.31 -29.89
N ALA A 33 13.12 6.73 -28.76
CA ALA A 33 14.32 7.58 -28.69
C ALA A 33 15.57 6.82 -29.17
N ASP A 34 15.70 5.53 -28.84
CA ASP A 34 16.84 4.69 -29.26
C ASP A 34 16.82 4.47 -30.78
N ASN A 35 15.66 4.09 -31.34
CA ASN A 35 15.48 4.01 -32.79
C ASN A 35 15.74 5.35 -33.50
N LEU A 36 15.30 6.48 -32.90
CA LEU A 36 15.56 7.82 -33.44
C LEU A 36 17.03 8.25 -33.30
N ALA A 37 17.78 7.75 -32.32
CA ALA A 37 19.21 8.01 -32.20
C ALA A 37 19.99 7.34 -33.34
N TYR A 38 19.50 6.19 -33.83
CA TYR A 38 20.02 5.46 -34.99
C TYR A 38 19.71 6.20 -36.32
N GLU A 39 18.53 6.83 -36.46
CA GLU A 39 18.17 7.61 -37.67
C GLU A 39 18.69 9.06 -37.69
N LYS A 40 18.59 9.81 -36.57
CA LYS A 40 18.92 11.25 -36.52
C LYS A 40 19.11 11.81 -35.10
N ARG A 41 20.36 12.12 -34.76
CA ARG A 41 20.78 12.77 -33.49
C ARG A 41 20.00 14.06 -33.12
N ASP A 42 19.50 14.84 -34.08
CA ASP A 42 18.73 16.07 -33.81
C ASP A 42 17.34 15.82 -33.19
N ALA A 43 16.77 14.61 -33.29
CA ALA A 43 15.38 14.35 -32.89
C ALA A 43 15.16 14.30 -31.36
N LEU A 44 16.23 14.16 -30.57
CA LEU A 44 16.19 13.98 -29.11
C LEU A 44 15.50 15.12 -28.35
N GLY A 45 15.45 16.33 -28.91
CA GLY A 45 14.76 17.47 -28.30
C GLY A 45 13.23 17.34 -28.19
N ASN A 46 12.61 16.34 -28.83
CA ASN A 46 11.15 16.17 -28.85
C ASN A 46 10.63 15.26 -27.70
N VAL A 47 11.49 14.77 -26.81
CA VAL A 47 11.17 13.81 -25.72
C VAL A 47 10.58 14.51 -24.47
N ILE A 48 9.81 15.58 -24.65
CA ILE A 48 9.14 16.30 -23.56
C ILE A 48 7.76 15.67 -23.31
N VAL A 49 7.50 15.22 -22.09
CA VAL A 49 6.17 14.72 -21.67
C VAL A 49 5.15 15.86 -21.72
N LYS A 50 4.07 15.69 -22.49
CA LYS A 50 3.01 16.69 -22.67
C LYS A 50 1.78 16.32 -21.85
N GLN A 51 1.01 17.31 -21.40
CA GLN A 51 -0.18 17.08 -20.56
C GLN A 51 -1.17 16.10 -21.21
N GLY A 52 -1.40 16.23 -22.52
CA GLY A 52 -2.23 15.29 -23.29
C GLY A 52 -1.67 13.88 -23.45
N GLU A 53 -0.44 13.57 -23.01
CA GLU A 53 0.02 12.18 -22.81
C GLU A 53 -0.40 11.67 -21.43
N VAL A 54 -0.23 12.48 -20.39
CA VAL A 54 -0.56 12.17 -18.99
C VAL A 54 -2.06 11.95 -18.81
N THR A 55 -2.90 12.82 -19.39
CA THR A 55 -4.35 12.66 -19.41
C THR A 55 -4.80 11.42 -20.19
N ARG A 56 -4.06 11.01 -21.23
CA ARG A 56 -4.36 9.76 -21.98
C ARG A 56 -3.99 8.50 -21.20
N VAL A 57 -2.92 8.53 -20.39
CA VAL A 57 -2.61 7.44 -19.46
C VAL A 57 -3.74 7.29 -18.45
N LEU A 58 -4.14 8.37 -17.76
CA LEU A 58 -5.25 8.32 -16.82
C LEU A 58 -6.57 7.86 -17.47
N GLY A 59 -6.88 8.34 -18.69
CA GLY A 59 -8.05 7.90 -19.44
C GLY A 59 -8.06 6.41 -19.80
N ARG A 60 -6.89 5.79 -19.97
CA ARG A 60 -6.77 4.33 -20.11
C ARG A 60 -6.98 3.60 -18.79
N VAL A 61 -6.44 4.12 -17.68
CA VAL A 61 -6.65 3.54 -16.34
C VAL A 61 -8.15 3.43 -16.04
N TRP A 62 -8.92 4.49 -16.30
CA TRP A 62 -10.38 4.46 -16.16
C TRP A 62 -11.04 3.44 -17.08
N ALA A 63 -10.63 3.34 -18.34
CA ALA A 63 -11.18 2.36 -19.28
C ALA A 63 -10.85 0.90 -18.88
N THR A 64 -9.67 0.63 -18.32
CA THR A 64 -9.30 -0.71 -17.84
C THR A 64 -10.05 -1.06 -16.56
N LEU A 65 -10.18 -0.14 -15.59
CA LEU A 65 -10.96 -0.37 -14.37
C LEU A 65 -12.45 -0.62 -14.69
N GLY A 66 -13.06 0.23 -15.51
CA GLY A 66 -14.44 0.04 -15.95
C GLY A 66 -14.66 -1.22 -16.80
N SER A 67 -13.59 -1.78 -17.39
CA SER A 67 -13.62 -3.09 -18.06
C SER A 67 -13.36 -4.28 -17.10
N MET A 68 -12.95 -4.03 -15.86
CA MET A 68 -12.84 -5.03 -14.79
C MET A 68 -14.14 -5.14 -13.98
N GLN A 69 -14.95 -4.07 -13.91
CA GLN A 69 -16.36 -4.17 -13.55
C GLN A 69 -17.10 -5.04 -14.59
N GLY A 70 -17.45 -6.27 -14.20
CA GLY A 70 -18.17 -7.21 -15.05
C GLY A 70 -19.66 -6.87 -15.19
N LEU A 71 -20.32 -7.52 -16.16
CA LEU A 71 -21.73 -7.32 -16.58
C LEU A 71 -22.81 -7.43 -15.47
N HIS A 72 -22.44 -7.81 -14.24
CA HIS A 72 -23.32 -8.02 -13.09
C HIS A 72 -22.78 -7.41 -11.78
N ALA A 73 -21.78 -6.53 -11.85
CA ALA A 73 -21.57 -5.56 -10.77
C ALA A 73 -22.55 -4.41 -10.96
N ASP A 74 -23.13 -3.90 -9.87
CA ASP A 74 -23.85 -2.62 -9.90
C ASP A 74 -22.93 -1.51 -10.40
N GLU A 75 -23.49 -0.51 -11.10
CA GLU A 75 -22.69 0.60 -11.65
C GLU A 75 -21.97 1.34 -10.52
N ASP A 76 -20.64 1.35 -10.58
CA ASP A 76 -19.79 1.90 -9.52
C ASP A 76 -19.81 3.43 -9.55
N GLU A 77 -20.79 4.00 -8.85
CA GLU A 77 -20.99 5.45 -8.71
C GLU A 77 -19.74 6.15 -8.16
N GLU A 78 -18.94 5.51 -7.30
CA GLU A 78 -17.70 6.09 -6.78
C GLU A 78 -16.60 6.14 -7.87
N LEU A 79 -16.53 5.14 -8.75
CA LEU A 79 -15.59 5.13 -9.87
C LEU A 79 -15.94 6.13 -10.97
N GLU A 80 -17.22 6.27 -11.35
CA GLU A 80 -17.60 7.27 -12.37
C GLU A 80 -17.43 8.70 -11.80
N LEU A 81 -17.80 8.93 -10.52
CA LEU A 81 -17.52 10.19 -9.83
C LEU A 81 -16.01 10.49 -9.74
N ALA A 82 -15.19 9.48 -9.46
CA ALA A 82 -13.73 9.62 -9.45
C ALA A 82 -13.18 9.94 -10.86
N ARG A 83 -13.73 9.34 -11.91
CA ARG A 83 -13.37 9.60 -13.30
C ARG A 83 -13.73 11.02 -13.76
N GLU A 84 -14.83 11.60 -13.27
CA GLU A 84 -15.19 13.01 -13.55
C GLU A 84 -14.29 14.00 -12.81
N LEU A 85 -14.06 13.78 -11.51
CA LEU A 85 -13.39 14.73 -10.62
C LEU A 85 -11.86 14.67 -10.67
N ILE A 86 -11.28 13.47 -10.76
CA ILE A 86 -9.84 13.25 -10.56
C ILE A 86 -9.06 13.47 -11.87
N ARG A 87 -8.05 14.34 -11.81
CA ARG A 87 -7.14 14.64 -12.93
C ARG A 87 -5.68 14.52 -12.53
N LEU A 88 -4.86 14.10 -13.49
CA LEU A 88 -3.41 13.94 -13.33
C LEU A 88 -2.72 15.06 -14.12
N GLU A 89 -2.05 15.97 -13.42
CA GLU A 89 -1.52 17.21 -13.98
C GLU A 89 0.01 17.31 -13.88
N LEU A 90 0.64 17.85 -14.93
CA LEU A 90 2.04 18.23 -14.95
C LEU A 90 2.25 19.54 -14.17
N THR A 91 2.98 19.45 -13.07
CA THR A 91 3.43 20.65 -12.35
C THR A 91 4.61 21.30 -13.07
N LYS A 92 4.60 22.63 -13.14
CA LYS A 92 5.77 23.41 -13.56
C LYS A 92 6.83 23.31 -12.46
N SER A 93 8.09 23.10 -12.84
CA SER A 93 9.24 22.90 -11.94
C SER A 93 9.70 24.17 -11.20
N LYS A 94 8.75 24.94 -10.66
CA LYS A 94 9.02 26.13 -9.84
C LYS A 94 9.09 25.67 -8.37
N PRO A 95 10.06 26.13 -7.57
CA PRO A 95 10.13 25.79 -6.15
C PRO A 95 8.80 26.14 -5.47
N GLN A 96 8.27 25.21 -4.67
CA GLN A 96 6.96 25.38 -4.07
C GLN A 96 7.01 26.34 -2.87
N THR A 97 5.91 27.03 -2.61
CA THR A 97 5.60 27.47 -1.25
C THR A 97 5.44 26.23 -0.37
N PRO A 98 6.19 26.10 0.75
CA PRO A 98 6.13 24.88 1.56
C PRO A 98 4.72 24.60 2.08
N LEU A 99 4.27 23.35 1.97
CA LEU A 99 2.93 22.93 2.41
C LEU A 99 2.89 22.88 3.94
N LYS A 100 2.36 23.95 4.54
CA LYS A 100 2.13 24.06 5.98
C LYS A 100 0.89 23.26 6.38
N LEU A 101 1.07 22.37 7.36
CA LEU A 101 -0.03 21.78 8.11
C LEU A 101 -0.58 22.86 9.06
N ALA A 102 -1.89 22.86 9.29
CA ALA A 102 -2.50 23.78 10.23
C ALA A 102 -2.04 23.47 11.68
N ALA A 103 -1.72 24.49 12.46
CA ALA A 103 -1.46 24.32 13.90
C ALA A 103 -2.74 23.88 14.64
N ARG A 104 -2.61 23.14 15.74
CA ARG A 104 -3.73 22.81 16.64
C ARG A 104 -3.86 23.91 17.69
N ALA A 105 -5.06 24.47 17.85
CA ALA A 105 -5.30 25.71 18.61
C ALA A 105 -4.87 25.68 20.09
N SER A 106 -4.86 24.49 20.72
CA SER A 106 -4.44 24.29 22.11
C SER A 106 -2.91 24.12 22.28
N SER A 107 -2.21 23.65 21.24
CA SER A 107 -0.78 23.30 21.32
C SER A 107 0.14 24.49 21.09
N LYS A 108 1.29 24.54 21.80
CA LYS A 108 2.40 25.47 21.50
C LYS A 108 3.22 25.09 20.25
N SER A 109 2.75 24.14 19.44
CA SER A 109 3.50 23.61 18.30
C SER A 109 3.73 24.67 17.22
N THR A 110 4.91 24.63 16.60
CA THR A 110 5.21 25.43 15.42
C THR A 110 4.53 24.83 14.18
N SER A 111 4.33 25.61 13.12
CA SER A 111 3.64 25.13 11.92
C SER A 111 4.44 24.03 11.20
N THR A 112 4.11 22.77 11.48
CA THR A 112 4.71 21.61 10.80
C THR A 112 4.53 21.73 9.29
N THR A 113 5.54 21.31 8.53
CA THR A 113 5.61 21.54 7.08
C THR A 113 6.03 20.24 6.41
N ILE A 114 5.43 19.89 5.27
CA ILE A 114 5.83 18.73 4.48
C ILE A 114 7.21 19.01 3.86
N ALA A 115 8.11 18.03 3.89
CA ALA A 115 9.43 18.14 3.27
C ALA A 115 9.30 18.38 1.75
N ASP A 116 10.16 19.24 1.17
CA ASP A 116 10.13 19.56 -0.27
C ASP A 116 10.75 18.42 -1.09
N THR A 117 9.97 17.36 -1.28
CA THR A 117 10.45 16.05 -1.74
C THR A 117 10.06 15.76 -3.19
N PRO A 118 11.01 15.33 -4.06
CA PRO A 118 10.79 15.25 -5.51
C PRO A 118 9.88 14.12 -6.03
N PHE A 119 9.34 13.22 -5.19
CA PHE A 119 8.60 11.97 -5.55
C PHE A 119 7.64 12.06 -6.75
N ARG A 120 7.06 13.24 -7.03
CA ARG A 120 6.21 13.54 -8.20
C ARG A 120 6.86 13.24 -9.56
N ASN A 121 8.20 13.14 -9.62
CA ASN A 121 8.96 12.81 -10.82
C ASN A 121 9.21 11.29 -11.02
N LEU A 122 8.68 10.43 -10.15
CA LEU A 122 8.92 8.97 -10.22
C LEU A 122 7.88 8.23 -11.05
N LEU A 123 6.62 8.69 -11.11
CA LEU A 123 5.62 8.10 -12.03
C LEU A 123 5.93 8.43 -13.49
N PHE A 124 6.35 9.67 -13.72
CA PHE A 124 6.86 10.19 -14.99
C PHE A 124 8.08 11.05 -14.71
N ALA A 125 9.10 10.99 -15.57
CA ALA A 125 10.33 11.80 -15.48
C ALA A 125 10.12 13.34 -15.62
N VAL A 126 8.87 13.81 -15.56
CA VAL A 126 8.47 15.21 -15.40
C VAL A 126 7.45 15.27 -14.26
N PRO A 127 7.60 16.15 -13.25
CA PRO A 127 6.73 16.18 -12.06
C PRO A 127 5.22 16.17 -12.34
N THR A 128 4.55 15.08 -11.98
CA THR A 128 3.08 14.93 -12.03
C THR A 128 2.45 14.81 -10.65
N MET A 129 1.22 15.32 -10.50
CA MET A 129 0.41 15.12 -9.29
C MET A 129 -1.04 14.77 -9.64
N LEU A 130 -1.64 13.89 -8.85
CA LEU A 130 -3.09 13.62 -8.87
C LEU A 130 -3.81 14.76 -8.14
N THR A 131 -4.92 15.26 -8.66
CA THR A 131 -5.64 16.45 -8.17
C THR A 131 -7.14 16.37 -8.45
N ILE A 132 -7.92 17.15 -7.70
CA ILE A 132 -9.30 17.50 -8.05
C ILE A 132 -9.29 19.02 -8.34
N PRO A 133 -9.46 19.46 -9.61
CA PRO A 133 -9.30 20.88 -9.96
C PRO A 133 -10.47 21.76 -9.51
N GLU A 134 -11.68 21.19 -9.53
CA GLU A 134 -12.94 21.85 -9.18
C GLU A 134 -13.61 20.99 -8.10
N ILE A 135 -13.66 21.48 -6.87
CA ILE A 135 -14.35 20.79 -5.77
C ILE A 135 -15.85 21.05 -5.94
N PRO A 136 -16.70 20.01 -6.11
CA PRO A 136 -18.11 20.22 -6.39
C PRO A 136 -18.82 20.76 -5.15
N SER A 137 -19.68 21.77 -5.32
CA SER A 137 -20.58 22.25 -4.27
C SER A 137 -21.50 21.10 -3.82
N PRO A 138 -21.67 20.85 -2.50
CA PRO A 138 -21.31 21.71 -1.37
C PRO A 138 -19.94 21.41 -0.70
N LEU A 139 -19.11 20.51 -1.24
CA LEU A 139 -17.89 20.03 -0.57
C LEU A 139 -16.83 21.11 -0.32
N ASP A 140 -16.81 22.14 -1.18
CA ASP A 140 -15.96 23.35 -1.08
C ASP A 140 -16.16 24.13 0.24
N MET A 141 -17.29 23.92 0.93
CA MET A 141 -17.55 24.56 2.24
C MET A 141 -16.64 24.06 3.37
N PHE A 142 -16.07 22.85 3.26
CA PHE A 142 -15.23 22.25 4.30
C PHE A 142 -13.87 21.72 3.84
N LEU A 143 -13.70 21.36 2.55
CA LEU A 143 -12.43 20.97 1.95
C LEU A 143 -11.72 22.17 1.34
N ALA A 144 -10.62 22.65 1.94
CA ALA A 144 -9.85 23.72 1.31
C ALA A 144 -8.90 23.18 0.21
N PRO A 145 -8.53 24.00 -0.79
CA PRO A 145 -7.55 23.61 -1.81
C PRO A 145 -6.16 23.25 -1.27
N SER A 146 -5.79 23.71 -0.06
CA SER A 146 -4.61 23.25 0.69
C SER A 146 -4.67 21.76 1.02
N ASP A 147 -5.85 21.30 1.37
CA ASP A 147 -6.10 19.99 1.96
C ASP A 147 -6.04 18.92 0.84
N VAL A 148 -6.53 19.29 -0.36
CA VAL A 148 -6.31 18.56 -1.62
C VAL A 148 -4.83 18.49 -2.01
N GLN A 149 -4.06 19.57 -1.84
CA GLN A 149 -2.60 19.56 -2.13
C GLN A 149 -1.82 18.65 -1.17
N ILE A 150 -2.23 18.56 0.09
CA ILE A 150 -1.67 17.60 1.06
C ILE A 150 -1.97 16.17 0.60
N TYR A 151 -3.22 15.83 0.26
CA TYR A 151 -3.57 14.53 -0.34
C TYR A 151 -2.76 14.24 -1.62
N SER A 152 -2.54 15.24 -2.47
CA SER A 152 -1.76 15.10 -3.72
C SER A 152 -0.29 14.76 -3.44
N ALA A 153 0.30 15.33 -2.38
CA ALA A 153 1.65 15.01 -1.94
C ALA A 153 1.74 13.59 -1.36
N ILE A 154 0.81 13.23 -0.47
CA ILE A 154 0.67 11.87 0.10
C ILE A 154 0.52 10.81 -1.00
N ASN A 155 -0.37 11.04 -1.97
CA ASN A 155 -0.55 10.16 -3.13
C ASN A 155 0.75 9.97 -3.89
N SER A 156 1.47 11.06 -4.19
CA SER A 156 2.72 11.01 -4.97
C SER A 156 3.80 10.20 -4.25
N TYR A 157 3.87 10.31 -2.93
CA TYR A 157 4.75 9.54 -2.06
C TYR A 157 4.37 8.05 -2.04
N LEU A 158 3.15 7.71 -1.62
CA LEU A 158 2.67 6.32 -1.51
C LEU A 158 2.73 5.59 -2.86
N LEU A 159 2.37 6.27 -3.95
CA LEU A 159 2.41 5.72 -5.31
C LEU A 159 3.85 5.42 -5.77
N SER A 160 4.84 6.20 -5.32
CA SER A 160 6.24 5.97 -5.70
C SER A 160 6.84 4.72 -5.03
N ILE A 161 6.51 4.48 -3.75
CA ILE A 161 6.85 3.25 -3.01
C ILE A 161 6.21 2.04 -3.71
N LYS A 162 4.88 2.10 -3.90
CA LYS A 162 4.10 1.03 -4.53
C LYS A 162 4.57 0.75 -5.96
N ARG A 163 4.94 1.77 -6.73
CA ARG A 163 5.53 1.61 -8.07
C ARG A 163 6.85 0.86 -8.03
N ALA A 164 7.78 1.21 -7.14
CA ALA A 164 9.06 0.51 -7.04
C ALA A 164 8.88 -0.96 -6.63
N HIS A 165 7.96 -1.24 -5.70
CA HIS A 165 7.58 -2.59 -5.30
C HIS A 165 6.98 -3.39 -6.47
N LEU A 166 6.05 -2.81 -7.23
CA LEU A 166 5.46 -3.42 -8.42
C LEU A 166 6.52 -3.66 -9.51
N ARG A 167 7.41 -2.70 -9.80
CA ARG A 167 8.48 -2.88 -10.80
C ARG A 167 9.46 -3.99 -10.44
N LEU A 168 9.86 -4.10 -9.17
CA LEU A 168 10.73 -5.20 -8.71
C LEU A 168 10.02 -6.56 -8.73
N THR A 169 8.73 -6.61 -8.37
CA THR A 169 7.96 -7.87 -8.43
C THR A 169 7.59 -8.27 -9.87
N ASP A 170 7.51 -7.31 -10.80
CA ASP A 170 7.34 -7.57 -12.24
C ASP A 170 8.59 -8.15 -12.91
N LEU A 171 9.80 -7.89 -12.40
CA LEU A 171 11.01 -8.60 -12.85
C LEU A 171 10.84 -10.12 -12.74
N TRP A 172 10.11 -10.60 -11.73
CA TRP A 172 9.82 -12.03 -11.59
C TRP A 172 8.92 -12.60 -12.71
N LYS A 173 8.13 -11.76 -13.39
CA LYS A 173 7.30 -12.17 -14.54
C LYS A 173 8.14 -12.34 -15.82
N ALA A 174 9.37 -11.81 -15.88
CA ALA A 174 10.28 -11.96 -17.01
C ALA A 174 10.80 -13.41 -17.15
N THR A 175 10.11 -14.20 -17.98
CA THR A 175 10.38 -15.63 -18.16
C THR A 175 11.81 -15.94 -18.62
N ALA A 176 12.37 -15.15 -19.55
CA ALA A 176 13.70 -15.36 -20.11
C ALA A 176 14.85 -15.19 -19.08
N LEU A 177 14.67 -14.34 -18.06
CA LEU A 177 15.67 -14.15 -17.00
C LEU A 177 15.64 -15.26 -15.93
N ARG A 178 14.54 -16.02 -15.83
CA ARG A 178 14.34 -17.05 -14.78
C ARG A 178 14.28 -18.49 -15.28
N ARG A 179 13.88 -18.73 -16.52
CA ARG A 179 13.68 -20.06 -17.12
C ARG A 179 14.49 -20.16 -18.41
N HIS A 180 14.82 -21.39 -18.83
CA HIS A 180 15.42 -21.60 -20.15
C HIS A 180 14.49 -21.04 -21.23
N HIS A 181 14.95 -20.02 -21.95
CA HIS A 181 14.25 -19.40 -23.06
C HIS A 181 15.25 -19.11 -24.20
N PRO A 182 15.02 -19.60 -25.44
CA PRO A 182 13.99 -20.58 -25.80
C PRO A 182 14.14 -21.90 -25.01
N ALA A 183 13.04 -22.64 -24.87
CA ALA A 183 13.09 -23.94 -24.21
C ALA A 183 13.94 -24.92 -25.05
N PRO A 184 14.86 -25.71 -24.45
CA PRO A 184 15.67 -26.67 -25.19
C PRO A 184 14.78 -27.71 -25.87
N PRO A 185 15.09 -28.14 -27.11
CA PRO A 185 14.22 -29.03 -27.87
C PRO A 185 14.00 -30.37 -27.15
N GLY A 186 12.73 -30.77 -27.02
CA GLY A 186 12.35 -32.04 -26.39
C GLY A 186 12.71 -33.27 -27.24
N PRO A 187 12.62 -34.49 -26.68
CA PRO A 187 12.69 -35.73 -27.46
C PRO A 187 11.57 -35.78 -28.52
N PRO A 188 11.80 -36.37 -29.70
CA PRO A 188 13.04 -37.00 -30.16
C PRO A 188 14.10 -36.00 -30.66
N GLY A 189 13.75 -34.73 -30.87
CA GLY A 189 14.64 -33.71 -31.46
C GLY A 189 15.91 -33.47 -30.65
N GLY A 190 15.78 -33.19 -29.36
CA GLY A 190 16.91 -32.97 -28.44
C GLY A 190 17.78 -34.21 -28.16
N SER A 191 17.29 -35.41 -28.50
CA SER A 191 18.04 -36.67 -28.42
C SER A 191 18.75 -37.05 -29.72
N SER A 192 18.55 -36.29 -30.81
CA SER A 192 19.37 -36.43 -32.03
C SER A 192 20.81 -35.97 -31.79
N GLY A 193 21.76 -36.39 -32.62
CA GLY A 193 23.17 -35.99 -32.48
C GLY A 193 23.34 -34.47 -32.43
N PHE A 194 22.80 -33.76 -33.43
CA PHE A 194 22.80 -32.29 -33.50
C PHE A 194 22.00 -31.65 -32.36
N GLY A 195 20.77 -32.13 -32.10
CA GLY A 195 19.92 -31.59 -31.03
C GLY A 195 20.55 -31.72 -29.64
N SER A 196 21.30 -32.80 -29.37
CA SER A 196 21.99 -33.00 -28.09
C SER A 196 23.10 -31.97 -27.84
N VAL A 197 23.70 -31.42 -28.90
CA VAL A 197 24.67 -30.32 -28.81
C VAL A 197 23.93 -29.01 -28.51
N GLN A 198 22.84 -28.71 -29.20
CA GLN A 198 22.04 -27.50 -28.94
C GLN A 198 21.43 -27.49 -27.53
N VAL A 199 20.97 -28.65 -27.02
CA VAL A 199 20.48 -28.79 -25.63
C VAL A 199 21.60 -28.52 -24.62
N LYS A 200 22.85 -28.93 -24.88
CA LYS A 200 23.99 -28.62 -24.01
C LYS A 200 24.34 -27.13 -24.04
N LEU A 201 24.39 -26.55 -25.25
CA LEU A 201 24.68 -25.13 -25.47
C LEU A 201 23.67 -24.24 -24.72
N LEU A 202 22.37 -24.42 -24.96
CA LEU A 202 21.31 -23.64 -24.31
C LEU A 202 21.28 -23.81 -22.78
N ARG A 203 21.66 -24.99 -22.26
CA ARG A 203 21.82 -25.21 -20.81
C ARG A 203 23.02 -24.46 -20.25
N GLN A 204 24.17 -24.51 -20.92
CA GLN A 204 25.38 -23.79 -20.50
C GLN A 204 25.18 -22.27 -20.58
N ARG A 205 24.55 -21.76 -21.65
CA ARG A 205 24.21 -20.34 -21.81
C ARG A 205 23.31 -19.86 -20.66
N GLN A 206 22.23 -20.60 -20.35
CA GLN A 206 21.36 -20.30 -19.21
C GLN A 206 22.09 -20.39 -17.85
N GLN A 207 22.96 -21.38 -17.65
CA GLN A 207 23.71 -21.54 -16.40
C GLN A 207 24.64 -20.33 -16.16
N THR A 208 25.36 -19.88 -17.18
CA THR A 208 26.20 -18.68 -17.10
C THR A 208 25.37 -17.42 -16.77
N ARG A 209 24.21 -17.25 -17.43
CA ARG A 209 23.31 -16.11 -17.18
C ARG A 209 22.69 -16.14 -15.78
N SER A 210 22.25 -17.30 -15.30
CA SER A 210 21.65 -17.44 -13.97
C SER A 210 22.66 -17.24 -12.83
N LEU A 211 23.92 -17.68 -13.02
CA LEU A 211 25.02 -17.37 -12.12
C LEU A 211 25.35 -15.87 -12.12
N ALA A 212 25.34 -15.22 -13.30
CA ALA A 212 25.57 -13.78 -13.42
C ALA A 212 24.48 -12.93 -12.71
N MET A 213 23.23 -13.40 -12.66
CA MET A 213 22.12 -12.69 -12.00
C MET A 213 21.93 -13.04 -10.52
N ARG A 214 22.71 -13.95 -9.94
CA ARG A 214 22.45 -14.41 -8.56
C ARG A 214 22.54 -13.28 -7.53
N SER A 215 23.49 -12.34 -7.68
CA SER A 215 23.63 -11.20 -6.76
C SER A 215 22.54 -10.14 -6.98
N ALA A 216 22.20 -9.85 -8.24
CA ALA A 216 21.07 -8.99 -8.60
C ALA A 216 19.75 -9.51 -8.03
N TRP A 217 19.46 -10.81 -8.16
CA TRP A 217 18.24 -11.42 -7.61
C TRP A 217 18.19 -11.39 -6.07
N VAL A 218 19.31 -11.64 -5.38
CA VAL A 218 19.37 -11.50 -3.90
C VAL A 218 19.09 -10.06 -3.49
N THR A 219 19.68 -9.09 -4.19
CA THR A 219 19.48 -7.66 -3.93
C THR A 219 18.04 -7.23 -4.24
N CYS A 220 17.43 -7.74 -5.31
CA CYS A 220 16.02 -7.52 -5.63
C CYS A 220 15.10 -8.10 -4.56
N SER A 221 15.32 -9.34 -4.09
CA SER A 221 14.54 -9.93 -2.99
C SER A 221 14.61 -9.10 -1.70
N ALA A 222 15.82 -8.63 -1.35
CA ALA A 222 16.04 -7.77 -0.20
C ALA A 222 15.32 -6.41 -0.32
N ALA A 223 15.31 -5.81 -1.52
CA ALA A 223 14.60 -4.56 -1.79
C ALA A 223 13.08 -4.75 -1.87
N VAL A 224 12.59 -5.88 -2.39
CA VAL A 224 11.17 -6.26 -2.35
C VAL A 224 10.69 -6.38 -0.91
N PHE A 225 11.43 -7.09 -0.04
CA PHE A 225 11.09 -7.22 1.38
C PHE A 225 11.05 -5.86 2.09
N PHE A 226 12.01 -4.98 1.83
CA PHE A 226 11.97 -3.60 2.37
C PHE A 226 10.69 -2.87 1.96
N LEU A 227 10.39 -2.87 0.67
CA LEU A 227 9.26 -2.12 0.12
C LEU A 227 7.92 -2.77 0.46
N SER A 228 7.84 -4.10 0.63
CA SER A 228 6.61 -4.78 1.03
C SER A 228 6.24 -4.51 2.49
N GLU A 229 7.21 -4.61 3.42
CA GLU A 229 6.94 -4.34 4.85
C GLU A 229 6.69 -2.85 5.11
N THR A 230 7.42 -1.95 4.42
CA THR A 230 7.15 -0.51 4.53
C THR A 230 5.84 -0.10 3.85
N GLU A 231 5.50 -0.63 2.67
CA GLU A 231 4.18 -0.37 2.06
C GLU A 231 3.06 -0.90 2.96
N ALA A 232 3.19 -2.12 3.49
CA ALA A 232 2.20 -2.71 4.40
C ALA A 232 2.01 -1.84 5.65
N TYR A 233 3.08 -1.50 6.36
CA TYR A 233 3.02 -0.64 7.55
C TYR A 233 2.36 0.73 7.27
N LEU A 234 2.73 1.39 6.18
CA LEU A 234 2.15 2.69 5.81
C LEU A 234 0.67 2.56 5.41
N GLN A 235 0.26 1.46 4.77
CA GLN A 235 -1.11 1.26 4.25
C GLN A 235 -2.09 0.61 5.23
N SER A 236 -1.75 -0.57 5.77
CA SER A 236 -2.64 -1.38 6.59
C SER A 236 -2.59 -1.05 8.08
N GLU A 237 -1.49 -0.47 8.58
CA GLU A 237 -1.44 0.07 9.92
C GLU A 237 -1.86 1.56 9.86
N ILE A 238 -0.95 2.46 9.47
CA ILE A 238 -1.15 3.91 9.57
C ILE A 238 -2.39 4.41 8.80
N VAL A 239 -2.42 4.23 7.48
CA VAL A 239 -3.47 4.81 6.63
C VAL A 239 -4.83 4.21 6.94
N ALA A 240 -4.92 2.90 7.16
CA ALA A 240 -6.17 2.23 7.56
C ALA A 240 -6.67 2.69 8.93
N GLY A 241 -5.88 2.53 10.00
CA GLY A 241 -6.36 2.80 11.36
C GLY A 241 -6.72 4.27 11.60
N LEU A 242 -5.98 5.23 11.03
CA LEU A 242 -6.35 6.65 11.10
C LEU A 242 -7.64 6.95 10.34
N TRP A 243 -7.86 6.34 9.17
CA TRP A 243 -9.09 6.54 8.41
C TRP A 243 -10.30 5.92 9.10
N GLU A 244 -10.17 4.70 9.64
CA GLU A 244 -11.25 4.02 10.36
C GLU A 244 -11.66 4.78 11.62
N ASN A 245 -10.69 5.34 12.36
CA ASN A 245 -10.94 6.25 13.49
C ASN A 245 -11.62 7.56 13.06
N PHE A 246 -11.18 8.21 11.97
CA PHE A 246 -11.84 9.42 11.45
C PHE A 246 -13.26 9.15 10.92
N HIS A 247 -13.46 8.02 10.24
CA HIS A 247 -14.75 7.61 9.70
C HIS A 247 -15.73 7.20 10.79
N SER A 248 -15.31 6.43 11.79
CA SER A 248 -16.14 6.07 12.95
C SER A 248 -16.51 7.30 13.78
N TRP A 249 -15.64 8.31 13.91
CA TRP A 249 -16.00 9.61 14.49
C TRP A 249 -17.12 10.30 13.69
N LEU A 250 -16.95 10.49 12.37
CA LEU A 250 -17.98 11.09 11.50
C LEU A 250 -19.34 10.38 11.59
N VAL A 251 -19.35 9.04 11.61
CA VAL A 251 -20.59 8.24 11.68
C VAL A 251 -21.21 8.30 13.08
N SER A 252 -20.41 8.19 14.14
CA SER A 252 -20.91 8.18 15.53
C SER A 252 -21.47 9.55 15.92
N SER A 253 -20.79 10.65 15.56
CA SER A 253 -21.31 12.01 15.74
C SER A 253 -22.61 12.26 14.97
N SER A 254 -22.84 11.56 13.86
CA SER A 254 -24.11 11.61 13.12
C SER A 254 -25.25 10.84 13.82
N SER A 255 -24.94 9.91 14.75
CA SER A 255 -25.95 9.17 15.54
C SER A 255 -26.32 9.84 16.88
N ASN A 256 -25.48 10.74 17.41
CA ASN A 256 -25.69 11.35 18.72
C ASN A 256 -26.75 12.46 18.68
N HIS A 257 -28.01 12.06 18.85
CA HIS A 257 -29.10 12.95 19.25
C HIS A 257 -29.84 12.35 20.47
N PRO A 258 -29.96 13.08 21.60
CA PRO A 258 -30.35 12.49 22.88
C PRO A 258 -31.85 12.15 22.95
N SER A 259 -32.19 10.92 22.55
CA SER A 259 -33.49 10.31 22.84
C SER A 259 -33.55 9.92 24.31
N GLY A 260 -34.00 10.87 25.15
CA GLY A 260 -33.96 10.73 26.60
C GLY A 260 -34.82 9.57 27.17
N LEU A 261 -34.32 8.98 28.25
CA LEU A 261 -35.02 8.13 29.22
C LEU A 261 -35.47 6.72 28.73
N SER A 262 -34.59 5.75 28.92
CA SER A 262 -35.00 4.43 29.45
C SER A 262 -33.93 3.87 30.38
N ASN A 263 -34.03 4.21 31.66
CA ASN A 263 -33.12 3.78 32.71
C ASN A 263 -33.45 2.33 33.12
N ASN A 264 -32.57 1.37 32.81
CA ASN A 264 -32.73 -0.03 33.20
C ASN A 264 -31.45 -0.57 33.85
N ASN A 265 -31.41 -0.49 35.18
CA ASN A 265 -30.33 -0.99 36.03
C ASN A 265 -30.63 -2.45 36.48
N PRO A 266 -29.78 -3.45 36.17
CA PRO A 266 -29.92 -4.82 36.66
C PRO A 266 -29.70 -4.89 38.18
N GLN A 267 -30.78 -4.72 38.95
CA GLN A 267 -30.67 -4.56 40.40
C GLN A 267 -30.32 -5.87 41.13
N LYS A 268 -29.03 -6.00 41.44
CA LYS A 268 -28.36 -7.01 42.29
C LYS A 268 -29.24 -7.53 43.44
N THR A 269 -29.82 -8.72 43.29
CA THR A 269 -30.50 -9.43 44.36
C THR A 269 -29.48 -10.04 45.34
N ARG A 270 -29.85 -10.09 46.62
CA ARG A 270 -28.97 -10.50 47.73
C ARG A 270 -29.03 -12.01 47.94
N ASN A 271 -27.92 -12.61 48.36
CA ASN A 271 -27.95 -13.60 49.43
C ASN A 271 -26.65 -13.60 50.27
N PRO A 272 -26.66 -13.99 51.57
CA PRO A 272 -25.52 -13.82 52.46
C PRO A 272 -24.94 -15.13 53.05
N ARG A 273 -23.66 -15.06 53.49
CA ARG A 273 -22.98 -16.01 54.42
C ARG A 273 -22.71 -17.44 53.85
N HIS A 274 -21.74 -18.25 54.35
CA HIS A 274 -20.84 -18.14 55.51
C HIS A 274 -19.50 -18.92 55.30
N SER A 275 -18.39 -18.43 55.89
CA SER A 275 -17.16 -19.14 56.39
C SER A 275 -16.42 -20.27 55.63
N GLY A 276 -15.07 -20.22 55.69
CA GLY A 276 -14.12 -21.35 55.48
C GLY A 276 -13.37 -21.27 54.13
N ALA A 277 -12.06 -21.00 53.97
CA ALA A 277 -10.82 -20.99 54.79
C ALA A 277 -9.96 -22.27 54.69
N ALA A 278 -8.78 -22.13 54.02
CA ALA A 278 -7.63 -23.06 53.93
C ALA A 278 -7.89 -24.45 53.29
N SER A 279 -6.89 -25.23 52.85
CA SER A 279 -5.56 -24.98 52.23
C SER A 279 -5.04 -26.31 51.65
N ASP A 280 -4.06 -26.28 50.74
CA ASP A 280 -3.20 -27.43 50.35
C ASP A 280 -3.92 -28.64 49.67
N SER A 281 -3.27 -29.60 49.00
CA SER A 281 -2.03 -29.60 48.19
C SER A 281 -2.01 -30.85 47.27
N ASP A 282 -1.02 -30.94 46.36
CA ASP A 282 -0.47 -32.16 45.74
C ASP A 282 -1.37 -33.07 44.86
N GLY A 283 -0.74 -33.89 43.98
CA GLY A 283 -1.40 -35.07 43.39
C GLY A 283 -1.06 -35.43 41.93
N ALA A 284 0.16 -35.95 41.70
CA ALA A 284 0.72 -36.41 40.41
C ALA A 284 -0.09 -37.41 39.54
N GLY A 285 0.32 -37.52 38.26
CA GLY A 285 -0.14 -38.48 37.23
C GLY A 285 -0.36 -37.74 35.89
N LEU A 286 0.46 -37.82 34.83
CA LEU A 286 1.09 -38.93 34.07
C LEU A 286 0.14 -39.69 33.13
N ASP A 287 0.76 -40.29 32.10
CA ASP A 287 0.23 -41.05 30.96
C ASP A 287 -0.41 -40.15 29.87
N GLU A 288 0.21 -39.83 28.72
CA GLU A 288 0.94 -40.58 27.66
C GLU A 288 0.05 -41.17 26.55
N GLU A 289 0.54 -41.04 25.29
CA GLU A 289 0.11 -41.72 24.05
C GLU A 289 -1.31 -41.45 23.48
N GLN A 290 -1.58 -41.50 22.17
CA GLN A 290 -0.71 -41.66 20.99
C GLN A 290 -1.23 -40.79 19.81
N GLU A 291 -0.41 -40.64 18.77
CA GLU A 291 -0.83 -40.25 17.42
C GLU A 291 -1.67 -41.36 16.77
N ASP A 292 -2.57 -41.02 15.84
CA ASP A 292 -2.79 -41.86 14.66
C ASP A 292 -3.49 -41.09 13.52
N ALA A 293 -3.28 -41.50 12.26
CA ALA A 293 -3.80 -40.80 11.08
C ALA A 293 -4.20 -41.73 9.93
N HIS A 294 -5.46 -41.64 9.51
CA HIS A 294 -5.98 -41.99 8.17
C HIS A 294 -7.23 -41.10 7.93
N ASP A 295 -7.42 -40.37 6.82
CA ASP A 295 -7.38 -40.72 5.38
C ASP A 295 -8.68 -41.37 4.89
N GLY A 296 -9.10 -41.01 3.66
CA GLY A 296 -10.06 -41.79 2.88
C GLY A 296 -11.45 -41.18 2.59
N VAL A 297 -11.66 -40.97 1.29
CA VAL A 297 -12.92 -41.23 0.53
C VAL A 297 -13.98 -40.13 0.40
N GLU A 298 -14.53 -40.07 -0.82
CA GLU A 298 -15.48 -39.10 -1.39
C GLU A 298 -16.95 -39.50 -1.12
N GLY A 299 -17.89 -38.57 -1.29
CA GLY A 299 -19.33 -38.86 -1.21
C GLY A 299 -20.22 -37.75 -1.76
N ASP A 300 -20.75 -37.96 -2.97
CA ASP A 300 -21.74 -37.08 -3.62
C ASP A 300 -23.15 -37.27 -3.01
N GLY A 301 -24.01 -36.26 -3.05
CA GLY A 301 -25.18 -36.17 -2.15
C GLY A 301 -26.23 -35.12 -2.54
N ASP A 302 -26.73 -35.22 -3.77
CA ASP A 302 -27.64 -34.26 -4.42
C ASP A 302 -29.04 -34.06 -3.77
N ILE A 303 -29.63 -32.89 -4.07
CA ILE A 303 -31.07 -32.57 -4.29
C ILE A 303 -32.17 -32.84 -3.23
N TRP A 304 -33.00 -31.81 -2.92
CA TRP A 304 -34.49 -31.76 -3.09
C TRP A 304 -35.17 -30.54 -2.42
N LEU A 305 -36.10 -29.91 -3.14
CA LEU A 305 -37.10 -28.93 -2.66
C LEU A 305 -38.49 -29.58 -2.55
N HIS A 306 -39.30 -29.27 -1.52
CA HIS A 306 -40.72 -28.80 -1.63
C HIS A 306 -41.53 -28.88 -0.30
N GLU A 307 -41.79 -27.71 0.30
CA GLU A 307 -43.14 -27.10 0.42
C GLU A 307 -44.39 -27.88 0.95
N LYS A 308 -44.81 -27.54 2.20
CA LYS A 308 -46.22 -27.46 2.74
C LYS A 308 -47.01 -28.79 2.89
N PRO A 309 -48.27 -28.86 3.46
CA PRO A 309 -49.19 -27.82 4.01
C PRO A 309 -49.91 -28.09 5.38
N SER A 310 -50.66 -27.08 5.87
CA SER A 310 -51.90 -27.10 6.75
C SER A 310 -51.94 -27.87 8.12
N ILE A 311 -52.34 -27.31 9.29
CA ILE A 311 -53.62 -26.66 9.74
C ILE A 311 -54.79 -27.69 9.87
N PRO A 312 -55.67 -27.75 10.95
CA PRO A 312 -56.09 -26.73 11.95
C PRO A 312 -56.31 -27.16 13.45
N GLU A 313 -56.81 -26.21 14.29
CA GLU A 313 -57.72 -26.35 15.47
C GLU A 313 -57.23 -27.05 16.78
N SER A 314 -57.69 -26.74 18.01
CA SER A 314 -58.59 -25.69 18.62
C SER A 314 -58.28 -25.59 20.17
N SER A 315 -58.98 -24.96 21.13
CA SER A 315 -60.28 -24.26 21.30
C SER A 315 -60.34 -23.46 22.65
N ARG A 316 -61.49 -22.80 22.95
CA ARG A 316 -61.99 -22.28 24.27
C ARG A 316 -61.32 -21.03 24.90
N ASN A 317 -62.01 -19.87 25.02
CA ASN A 317 -63.10 -19.41 25.95
C ASN A 317 -62.52 -18.71 27.22
N ASP A 318 -63.09 -17.66 27.85
CA ASP A 318 -64.39 -16.95 27.68
C ASP A 318 -64.37 -15.53 28.32
N MET A 319 -65.29 -14.63 27.90
CA MET A 319 -65.87 -13.46 28.64
C MET A 319 -64.96 -12.36 29.25
N ASP A 320 -65.40 -11.12 29.57
CA ASP A 320 -66.48 -10.20 29.09
C ASP A 320 -66.20 -8.79 29.69
N SER A 321 -66.81 -7.73 29.14
CA SER A 321 -67.07 -6.37 29.70
C SER A 321 -66.77 -5.22 28.73
N ARG A 322 -67.51 -4.11 28.88
CA ARG A 322 -67.57 -2.96 27.95
C ARG A 322 -67.21 -1.66 28.67
N HIS A 323 -66.60 -0.70 27.97
CA HIS A 323 -67.21 0.62 27.64
C HIS A 323 -66.22 1.66 27.11
N SER A 324 -66.72 2.51 26.19
CA SER A 324 -66.21 3.84 25.81
C SER A 324 -64.81 3.91 25.15
N GLY A 325 -64.55 4.72 24.11
CA GLY A 325 -65.43 5.67 23.43
C GLY A 325 -64.81 7.06 23.31
N SER A 326 -63.76 7.22 22.51
CA SER A 326 -63.24 8.55 22.10
C SER A 326 -62.46 8.48 20.80
N ARG A 327 -62.61 9.51 19.96
CA ARG A 327 -61.88 9.69 18.68
C ARG A 327 -60.58 10.47 18.92
N PRO A 328 -59.43 10.05 18.39
CA PRO A 328 -58.33 10.96 18.10
C PRO A 328 -58.69 11.79 16.86
N ALA A 329 -58.42 13.10 16.88
CA ALA A 329 -58.50 13.95 15.70
C ALA A 329 -57.20 13.87 14.88
N SER A 330 -57.28 14.15 13.58
CA SER A 330 -56.10 14.19 12.72
C SER A 330 -55.11 15.28 13.16
N ARG A 331 -53.86 14.90 13.38
CA ARG A 331 -52.70 15.80 13.32
C ARG A 331 -51.63 15.17 12.43
N ARG A 332 -51.26 15.87 11.35
CA ARG A 332 -50.17 15.49 10.46
C ARG A 332 -48.83 15.58 11.20
N GLY A 333 -48.34 14.46 11.71
CA GLY A 333 -46.94 14.29 12.13
C GLY A 333 -46.04 14.05 10.92
N GLY A 334 -45.67 15.12 10.21
CA GLY A 334 -44.71 15.01 9.11
C GLY A 334 -43.36 14.53 9.64
N HIS A 335 -42.94 13.35 9.22
CA HIS A 335 -41.62 12.80 9.55
C HIS A 335 -40.54 13.62 8.86
N ARG A 336 -40.03 14.63 9.55
CA ARG A 336 -38.77 15.28 9.18
C ARG A 336 -37.64 14.40 9.68
N TYR A 337 -36.85 13.86 8.76
CA TYR A 337 -35.58 13.22 9.09
C TYR A 337 -34.73 14.24 9.84
N ALA A 338 -34.42 13.97 11.11
CA ALA A 338 -33.67 14.85 11.97
C ALA A 338 -32.17 14.66 11.69
N THR A 339 -31.67 15.27 10.61
CA THR A 339 -30.23 15.39 10.37
C THR A 339 -29.64 16.31 11.43
N SER A 340 -29.09 15.73 12.50
CA SER A 340 -28.24 16.46 13.45
C SER A 340 -26.94 16.81 12.73
N THR A 341 -26.84 18.02 12.20
CA THR A 341 -25.70 18.47 11.41
C THR A 341 -24.53 18.81 12.34
N LEU A 342 -23.42 18.09 12.21
CA LEU A 342 -22.12 18.63 12.63
C LEU A 342 -21.91 19.98 11.92
N ASP A 343 -21.34 20.97 12.62
CA ASP A 343 -20.94 22.21 11.99
C ASP A 343 -19.87 21.92 10.92
N PRO A 344 -20.04 22.40 9.65
CA PRO A 344 -19.00 22.32 8.64
C PRO A 344 -17.63 22.85 9.10
N GLN A 345 -17.59 23.81 10.04
CA GLN A 345 -16.35 24.24 10.68
C GLN A 345 -15.70 23.09 11.47
N SER A 346 -16.43 22.41 12.35
CA SER A 346 -15.93 21.27 13.13
C SER A 346 -15.44 20.12 12.23
N ILE A 347 -16.16 19.83 11.13
CA ILE A 347 -15.70 18.86 10.12
C ILE A 347 -14.37 19.30 9.50
N SER A 348 -14.24 20.58 9.09
CA SER A 348 -13.01 21.10 8.48
C SER A 348 -11.81 21.11 9.45
N VAL A 349 -12.05 21.35 10.75
CA VAL A 349 -11.02 21.30 11.80
C VAL A 349 -10.58 19.86 12.03
N ALA A 350 -11.53 18.94 12.23
CA ALA A 350 -11.26 17.51 12.40
C ALA A 350 -10.50 16.92 11.20
N HIS A 351 -10.90 17.27 9.98
CA HIS A 351 -10.24 16.83 8.75
C HIS A 351 -8.79 17.32 8.64
N ARG A 352 -8.50 18.56 9.08
CA ARG A 352 -7.14 19.09 9.14
C ARG A 352 -6.29 18.48 10.25
N VAL A 353 -6.89 18.11 11.37
CA VAL A 353 -6.23 17.32 12.43
C VAL A 353 -5.86 15.92 11.90
N TYR A 354 -6.81 15.24 11.25
CA TYR A 354 -6.59 13.97 10.55
C TYR A 354 -5.44 14.05 9.54
N LEU A 355 -5.45 15.06 8.65
CA LEU A 355 -4.38 15.26 7.67
C LEU A 355 -3.02 15.58 8.29
N ARG A 356 -2.97 16.33 9.41
CA ARG A 356 -1.71 16.56 10.16
C ARG A 356 -1.16 15.25 10.72
N ALA A 357 -2.00 14.50 11.42
CA ALA A 357 -1.62 13.23 12.04
C ALA A 357 -1.13 12.23 10.99
N LEU A 358 -1.86 12.09 9.88
CA LEU A 358 -1.51 11.19 8.77
C LEU A 358 -0.24 11.62 8.03
N ALA A 359 0.01 12.93 7.85
CA ALA A 359 1.26 13.40 7.26
C ALA A 359 2.47 13.20 8.19
N LYS A 360 2.31 13.38 9.52
CA LYS A 360 3.34 13.07 10.53
C LYS A 360 3.67 11.58 10.58
N SER A 361 2.65 10.71 10.68
CA SER A 361 2.82 9.26 10.82
C SER A 361 3.33 8.58 9.54
N LEU A 362 3.04 9.12 8.36
CA LEU A 362 3.67 8.73 7.08
C LEU A 362 5.13 9.24 6.92
N PHE A 363 5.69 9.90 7.95
CA PHE A 363 7.02 10.49 7.99
C PHE A 363 7.29 11.61 6.97
N LEU A 364 6.26 12.16 6.33
CA LEU A 364 6.36 13.19 5.27
C LEU A 364 6.88 14.55 5.77
N THR A 365 6.97 14.73 7.09
CA THR A 365 7.53 15.93 7.72
C THR A 365 9.04 15.83 7.98
N GLN A 366 9.67 14.67 7.71
CA GLN A 366 11.05 14.37 8.09
C GLN A 366 11.96 14.15 6.87
N SER A 367 12.71 15.18 6.47
CA SER A 367 13.55 15.16 5.27
C SER A 367 14.62 14.07 5.29
N SER A 368 15.22 13.81 6.46
CA SER A 368 16.23 12.75 6.66
C SER A 368 15.77 11.37 6.18
N PHE A 369 14.51 11.03 6.43
CA PHE A 369 13.91 9.78 5.98
C PHE A 369 13.44 9.88 4.52
N THR A 370 12.72 10.95 4.14
CA THR A 370 12.16 11.06 2.79
C THR A 370 13.22 11.17 1.70
N ASP A 371 14.34 11.85 1.95
CA ASP A 371 15.42 12.03 0.98
C ASP A 371 16.18 10.71 0.79
N SER A 372 16.43 9.99 1.88
CA SER A 372 17.03 8.64 1.86
C SER A 372 16.13 7.65 1.08
N LEU A 373 14.81 7.70 1.32
CA LEU A 373 13.84 6.84 0.63
C LEU A 373 13.69 7.21 -0.85
N TYR A 374 13.66 8.50 -1.19
CA TYR A 374 13.68 8.93 -2.59
C TYR A 374 14.92 8.41 -3.33
N ASN A 375 16.10 8.50 -2.72
CA ASN A 375 17.34 7.96 -3.29
C ASN A 375 17.25 6.43 -3.50
N LEU A 376 16.74 5.68 -2.52
CA LEU A 376 16.50 4.23 -2.66
C LEU A 376 15.55 3.92 -3.85
N LEU A 377 14.45 4.66 -4.00
CA LEU A 377 13.49 4.46 -5.10
C LEU A 377 14.12 4.74 -6.48
N VAL A 378 14.96 5.77 -6.60
CA VAL A 378 15.71 6.07 -7.83
C VAL A 378 16.74 4.96 -8.13
N ASN A 379 17.44 4.46 -7.12
CA ASN A 379 18.41 3.37 -7.27
C ASN A 379 17.73 2.05 -7.69
N VAL A 380 16.55 1.76 -7.14
CA VAL A 380 15.69 0.64 -7.56
C VAL A 380 15.22 0.80 -9.01
N ASP A 381 14.81 2.00 -9.40
CA ASP A 381 14.38 2.29 -10.76
C ASP A 381 15.50 2.05 -11.80
N GLN A 382 16.74 2.39 -11.43
CA GLN A 382 17.96 2.12 -12.21
C GLN A 382 18.35 0.63 -12.21
N LEU A 383 18.18 -0.07 -11.09
CA LEU A 383 18.41 -1.53 -11.00
C LEU A 383 17.50 -2.28 -11.98
N VAL A 384 16.20 -1.98 -11.97
CA VAL A 384 15.22 -2.56 -12.89
C VAL A 384 15.55 -2.23 -14.36
N ALA A 385 16.01 -1.01 -14.64
CA ALA A 385 16.40 -0.61 -15.99
C ALA A 385 17.62 -1.39 -16.51
N LEU A 386 18.67 -1.57 -15.69
CA LEU A 386 19.87 -2.33 -16.05
C LEU A 386 19.57 -3.83 -16.23
N ILE A 387 18.66 -4.41 -15.45
CA ILE A 387 18.24 -5.81 -15.61
C ILE A 387 17.50 -6.03 -16.94
N HIS A 388 16.62 -5.10 -17.35
CA HIS A 388 15.96 -5.18 -18.66
C HIS A 388 16.92 -4.88 -19.83
N SER A 389 17.82 -3.91 -19.69
CA SER A 389 18.87 -3.65 -20.69
C SER A 389 19.73 -4.89 -20.93
N LEU A 390 20.19 -5.56 -19.86
CA LEU A 390 20.94 -6.81 -19.98
C LEU A 390 20.12 -7.96 -20.60
N GLN A 391 18.80 -8.00 -20.34
CA GLN A 391 17.91 -8.95 -21.02
C GLN A 391 17.84 -8.69 -22.53
N GLU A 392 17.75 -7.43 -22.95
CA GLU A 392 17.68 -7.05 -24.37
C GLU A 392 19.05 -7.26 -25.07
N ILE A 393 20.19 -6.98 -24.40
CA ILE A 393 21.55 -7.32 -24.87
C ILE A 393 21.76 -8.84 -25.01
N TRP A 394 21.25 -9.64 -24.06
CA TRP A 394 21.33 -11.10 -24.19
C TRP A 394 20.48 -11.65 -25.33
N ALA A 395 19.34 -11.00 -25.63
CA ALA A 395 18.49 -11.37 -26.75
C ALA A 395 19.11 -11.00 -28.12
N SER A 396 19.87 -9.91 -28.23
CA SER A 396 20.64 -9.62 -29.44
C SER A 396 21.83 -10.56 -29.61
N ILE A 397 22.60 -10.86 -28.54
CA ILE A 397 23.68 -11.85 -28.60
C ILE A 397 23.14 -13.24 -29.01
N ASP A 398 21.98 -13.66 -28.50
CA ASP A 398 21.33 -14.91 -28.95
C ASP A 398 21.00 -14.87 -30.45
N LEU A 399 20.62 -13.71 -31.00
CA LEU A 399 20.30 -13.54 -32.42
C LEU A 399 21.56 -13.52 -33.32
N GLU A 400 22.68 -12.99 -32.82
CA GLU A 400 23.98 -13.08 -33.50
C GLU A 400 24.48 -14.54 -33.52
N GLU A 401 24.48 -15.22 -32.36
CA GLU A 401 24.98 -16.60 -32.22
C GLU A 401 24.10 -17.64 -32.94
N ASP A 402 22.77 -17.60 -32.76
CA ASP A 402 21.87 -18.67 -33.24
C ASP A 402 21.29 -18.39 -34.65
N ALA A 403 21.25 -17.13 -35.10
CA ALA A 403 20.67 -16.74 -36.39
C ALA A 403 21.63 -15.95 -37.32
N GLY A 404 22.83 -15.57 -36.85
CA GLY A 404 23.83 -14.87 -37.67
C GLY A 404 23.49 -13.41 -38.00
N VAL A 405 22.55 -12.79 -37.28
CA VAL A 405 22.09 -11.41 -37.54
C VAL A 405 22.95 -10.41 -36.78
N VAL A 406 24.19 -10.21 -37.27
CA VAL A 406 25.20 -9.36 -36.62
C VAL A 406 24.96 -7.87 -36.88
N ASP A 407 24.99 -7.03 -35.84
CA ASP A 407 25.08 -5.57 -36.01
C ASP A 407 26.54 -5.13 -36.07
N ALA A 408 27.01 -4.82 -37.29
CA ALA A 408 28.37 -4.37 -37.56
C ALA A 408 28.78 -3.05 -36.89
N PHE A 409 27.86 -2.33 -36.23
CA PHE A 409 28.11 -1.07 -35.53
C PHE A 409 28.10 -1.19 -33.99
N VAL A 410 27.81 -2.36 -33.41
CA VAL A 410 27.64 -2.55 -31.95
C VAL A 410 28.57 -3.64 -31.41
N ASP A 411 29.33 -3.33 -30.35
CA ASP A 411 30.12 -4.31 -29.59
C ASP A 411 29.30 -4.82 -28.39
N LEU A 412 28.37 -5.74 -28.67
CA LEU A 412 27.53 -6.37 -27.64
C LEU A 412 28.35 -7.07 -26.56
N GLY A 413 29.51 -7.62 -26.92
CA GLY A 413 30.44 -8.28 -26.00
C GLY A 413 31.14 -7.32 -25.04
N LYS A 414 31.22 -6.04 -25.36
CA LYS A 414 31.60 -4.97 -24.42
C LYS A 414 30.38 -4.44 -23.67
N GLU A 415 29.26 -4.19 -24.36
CA GLU A 415 28.04 -3.68 -23.75
C GLU A 415 27.52 -4.58 -22.61
N GLU A 416 27.59 -5.90 -22.77
CA GLU A 416 27.27 -6.85 -21.72
C GLU A 416 28.17 -6.67 -20.47
N LYS A 417 29.47 -6.40 -20.66
CA LYS A 417 30.44 -6.22 -19.57
C LYS A 417 30.24 -4.90 -18.85
N ASP A 418 30.05 -3.81 -19.60
CA ASP A 418 29.82 -2.47 -19.06
C ASP A 418 28.48 -2.45 -18.29
N THR A 419 27.42 -3.02 -18.85
CA THR A 419 26.11 -3.16 -18.18
C THR A 419 26.18 -4.04 -16.94
N ARG A 420 26.91 -5.17 -16.98
CA ARG A 420 27.11 -6.04 -15.79
C ARG A 420 28.01 -5.41 -14.73
N HIS A 421 28.93 -4.51 -15.09
CA HIS A 421 29.69 -3.72 -14.12
C HIS A 421 28.77 -2.69 -13.44
N ASN A 422 28.03 -1.90 -14.23
CA ASN A 422 27.08 -0.91 -13.74
C ASN A 422 26.01 -1.56 -12.83
N LEU A 423 25.52 -2.74 -13.19
CA LEU A 423 24.56 -3.50 -12.39
C LEU A 423 25.11 -3.81 -10.99
N ARG A 424 26.35 -4.30 -10.88
CA ARG A 424 26.99 -4.58 -9.58
C ARG A 424 27.21 -3.32 -8.74
N VAL A 425 27.55 -2.19 -9.38
CA VAL A 425 27.68 -0.90 -8.68
C VAL A 425 26.32 -0.48 -8.11
N VAL A 426 25.25 -0.61 -8.91
CA VAL A 426 23.88 -0.27 -8.48
C VAL A 426 23.35 -1.26 -7.43
N GLU A 427 23.67 -2.56 -7.50
CA GLU A 427 23.36 -3.52 -6.43
C GLU A 427 23.93 -3.05 -5.08
N GLU A 428 25.21 -2.69 -5.04
CA GLU A 428 25.87 -2.21 -3.81
C GLU A 428 25.34 -0.84 -3.34
N VAL A 429 24.92 0.03 -4.25
CA VAL A 429 24.29 1.31 -3.93
C VAL A 429 22.87 1.11 -3.37
N VAL A 430 22.06 0.21 -3.95
CA VAL A 430 20.73 -0.14 -3.43
C VAL A 430 20.85 -0.66 -1.99
N LYS A 431 21.74 -1.62 -1.72
CA LYS A 431 21.98 -2.16 -0.37
C LYS A 431 22.29 -1.06 0.65
N ARG A 432 23.20 -0.13 0.32
CA ARG A 432 23.51 1.01 1.18
C ARG A 432 22.30 1.90 1.39
N SER A 433 21.59 2.31 0.33
CA SER A 433 20.39 3.14 0.48
C SER A 433 19.27 2.48 1.28
N THR A 434 19.15 1.14 1.30
CA THR A 434 18.27 0.43 2.25
C THR A 434 18.77 0.58 3.69
N GLN A 435 20.07 0.40 3.94
CA GLN A 435 20.67 0.60 5.27
C GLN A 435 20.51 2.05 5.75
N ASP A 436 20.69 3.03 4.87
CA ASP A 436 20.54 4.46 5.16
C ASP A 436 19.10 4.81 5.57
N VAL A 437 18.09 4.25 4.88
CA VAL A 437 16.68 4.45 5.25
C VAL A 437 16.32 3.77 6.56
N VAL A 438 16.82 2.56 6.84
CA VAL A 438 16.60 1.92 8.15
C VAL A 438 17.34 2.66 9.27
N ALA A 439 18.53 3.22 9.00
CA ALA A 439 19.22 4.10 9.94
C ALA A 439 18.43 5.39 10.21
N ALA A 440 17.80 5.99 9.19
CA ALA A 440 16.91 7.13 9.36
C ALA A 440 15.66 6.77 10.19
N LEU A 441 15.07 5.59 10.01
CA LEU A 441 13.95 5.10 10.84
C LEU A 441 14.37 4.92 12.32
N ARG A 442 15.53 4.32 12.61
CA ARG A 442 16.05 4.21 13.99
C ARG A 442 16.40 5.58 14.59
N ALA A 443 16.85 6.53 13.78
CA ALA A 443 17.08 7.91 14.24
C ALA A 443 15.76 8.63 14.61
N LEU A 444 14.66 8.36 13.91
CA LEU A 444 13.33 8.89 14.24
C LEU A 444 12.72 8.22 15.48
N GLU A 445 12.96 6.93 15.70
CA GLU A 445 12.58 6.25 16.95
C GLU A 445 13.33 6.81 18.16
N ALA A 446 14.61 7.17 17.99
CA ALA A 446 15.43 7.78 19.04
C ALA A 446 15.11 9.26 19.31
N ASP A 447 14.40 9.95 18.41
CA ASP A 447 13.98 11.34 18.60
C ASP A 447 12.75 11.44 19.51
N SER A 448 13.01 11.58 20.81
CA SER A 448 11.97 11.77 21.82
C SER A 448 11.14 13.04 21.62
N SER A 449 11.62 14.03 20.86
CA SER A 449 10.83 15.22 20.53
C SER A 449 9.83 14.91 19.42
N PHE A 450 10.24 14.20 18.36
CA PHE A 450 9.34 13.75 17.30
C PHE A 450 8.29 12.75 17.80
N MET A 451 8.70 11.80 18.64
CA MET A 451 7.79 10.85 19.27
C MET A 451 6.79 11.57 20.21
N ALA A 452 7.24 12.52 21.02
CA ALA A 452 6.34 13.33 21.84
C ALA A 452 5.40 14.22 21.00
N ASP A 453 5.82 14.68 19.82
CA ASP A 453 4.98 15.46 18.90
C ASP A 453 3.93 14.60 18.17
N ILE A 454 4.15 13.30 18.04
CA ILE A 454 3.14 12.31 17.59
C ILE A 454 2.21 11.93 18.74
N GLU A 455 2.76 11.78 19.95
CA GLU A 455 1.97 11.47 21.14
C GLU A 455 1.09 12.65 21.57
N ASP A 456 1.52 13.91 21.52
CA ASP A 456 0.63 15.06 21.79
C ASP A 456 -0.55 15.09 20.81
N ASP A 457 -0.31 14.92 19.51
CA ASP A 457 -1.38 14.89 18.49
C ASP A 457 -2.41 13.75 18.76
N THR A 458 -2.01 12.63 19.41
CA THR A 458 -2.85 11.43 19.61
C THR A 458 -3.32 11.15 21.06
N ALA A 459 -2.68 11.71 22.08
CA ALA A 459 -2.89 11.34 23.50
C ALA A 459 -4.09 12.02 24.18
N ALA A 460 -4.73 12.98 23.52
CA ALA A 460 -5.92 13.68 24.03
C ALA A 460 -7.13 12.76 24.28
N ALA A 461 -7.07 11.50 23.84
CA ALA A 461 -8.08 10.47 24.11
C ALA A 461 -7.87 9.75 25.47
N THR A 462 -6.69 9.85 26.08
CA THR A 462 -6.28 8.98 27.21
C THR A 462 -6.60 9.58 28.59
N THR A 463 -7.07 10.83 28.67
CA THR A 463 -7.29 11.54 29.94
C THR A 463 -8.69 11.39 30.55
N MET A 464 -9.56 10.51 30.01
CA MET A 464 -10.97 10.39 30.47
C MET A 464 -11.18 9.76 31.86
N ASP A 465 -10.13 9.25 32.52
CA ASP A 465 -10.21 8.69 33.89
C ASP A 465 -9.82 9.71 35.00
N GLY A 466 -9.69 11.01 34.66
CA GLY A 466 -9.31 12.08 35.59
C GLY A 466 -10.44 13.07 35.89
N GLU A 467 -10.80 13.22 37.17
CA GLU A 467 -11.83 14.17 37.66
C GLU A 467 -11.40 15.64 37.44
N GLY A 468 -11.69 16.22 36.27
CA GLY A 468 -11.30 17.60 35.94
C GLY A 468 -11.79 18.15 34.60
N ASP A 469 -12.92 18.88 34.66
CA ASP A 469 -13.55 19.70 33.60
C ASP A 469 -14.06 18.97 32.34
N VAL A 470 -15.21 19.42 31.82
CA VAL A 470 -15.87 18.78 30.66
C VAL A 470 -15.40 19.47 29.39
N VAL A 471 -14.31 18.97 28.82
CA VAL A 471 -13.94 19.28 27.42
C VAL A 471 -15.08 18.82 26.51
N GLU A 472 -15.57 19.71 25.64
CA GLU A 472 -16.75 19.44 24.81
C GLU A 472 -16.54 18.20 23.93
N GLU A 473 -17.51 17.28 23.92
CA GLU A 473 -17.46 15.92 23.29
C GLU A 473 -17.41 15.93 21.74
N THR A 474 -16.78 16.94 21.13
CA THR A 474 -16.84 17.22 19.69
C THR A 474 -15.48 17.45 19.00
N GLU A 475 -14.36 17.59 19.73
CA GLU A 475 -13.04 17.66 19.07
C GLU A 475 -12.59 16.25 18.65
N TYR A 476 -12.16 16.11 17.39
CA TYR A 476 -11.63 14.86 16.86
C TYR A 476 -10.19 14.62 17.33
N VAL A 477 -9.96 13.50 18.01
CA VAL A 477 -8.62 13.02 18.39
C VAL A 477 -8.22 11.84 17.49
N PRO A 478 -7.07 11.90 16.80
CA PRO A 478 -6.57 10.81 15.96
C PRO A 478 -6.05 9.65 16.82
N LEU A 479 -6.37 8.43 16.40
CA LEU A 479 -5.90 7.20 17.07
C LEU A 479 -4.36 7.06 16.98
N ARG A 480 -3.74 6.56 18.05
CA ARG A 480 -2.32 6.14 18.07
C ARG A 480 -2.16 4.84 17.28
N VAL A 481 -1.69 4.93 16.03
CA VAL A 481 -1.55 3.78 15.11
C VAL A 481 -0.15 3.72 14.52
N GLY A 482 0.44 2.52 14.46
CA GLY A 482 1.77 2.27 13.92
C GLY A 482 2.88 2.74 14.87
N GLY A 483 3.52 1.80 15.57
CA GLY A 483 4.77 2.08 16.27
C GLY A 483 5.95 1.94 15.31
N ILE A 484 6.87 2.92 15.29
CA ILE A 484 8.11 2.81 14.48
C ILE A 484 8.88 1.54 14.86
N SER A 485 8.86 1.18 16.15
CA SER A 485 9.37 -0.07 16.72
C SER A 485 8.77 -1.34 16.10
N HIS A 486 7.50 -1.33 15.67
CA HIS A 486 6.86 -2.49 15.05
C HIS A 486 7.35 -2.69 13.62
N LEU A 487 7.48 -1.60 12.86
CA LEU A 487 8.15 -1.62 11.55
C LEU A 487 9.60 -2.08 11.71
N LEU A 488 10.37 -1.45 12.61
CA LEU A 488 11.77 -1.80 12.85
C LEU A 488 11.95 -3.25 13.30
N MET A 489 11.06 -3.80 14.13
CA MET A 489 11.10 -5.22 14.51
C MET A 489 10.86 -6.14 13.30
N LYS A 490 9.89 -5.84 12.42
CA LYS A 490 9.69 -6.57 11.15
C LYS A 490 10.93 -6.48 10.24
N LEU A 491 11.54 -5.30 10.18
CA LEU A 491 12.74 -5.01 9.40
C LEU A 491 14.02 -5.70 9.96
N ASP A 492 14.10 -5.89 11.28
CA ASP A 492 15.23 -6.53 11.97
C ASP A 492 15.08 -8.06 12.11
N PHE A 493 13.91 -8.64 11.80
CA PHE A 493 13.61 -10.07 11.96
C PHE A 493 14.46 -11.00 11.06
N GLY A 494 15.22 -10.44 10.11
CA GLY A 494 16.28 -11.13 9.39
C GLY A 494 17.53 -10.25 9.30
N THR A 495 18.71 -10.83 9.49
CA THR A 495 20.00 -10.11 9.38
C THR A 495 20.28 -9.70 7.92
N TRP A 496 19.72 -8.55 7.53
CA TRP A 496 19.45 -8.12 6.15
C TRP A 496 20.52 -8.44 5.11
N PHE A 497 21.80 -8.25 5.47
CA PHE A 497 22.94 -8.44 4.57
C PHE A 497 23.98 -9.44 5.11
N GLY A 498 23.57 -10.35 5.99
CA GLY A 498 24.46 -11.35 6.59
C GLY A 498 25.58 -10.74 7.47
N GLY A 499 25.40 -9.50 7.92
CA GLY A 499 26.39 -8.70 8.65
C GLY A 499 26.62 -9.14 10.10
N GLY A 500 26.89 -10.42 10.32
CA GLY A 500 27.34 -10.94 11.61
C GLY A 500 28.79 -10.54 11.87
N SER A 501 29.01 -9.40 12.52
CA SER A 501 30.35 -9.00 12.99
C SER A 501 30.82 -9.90 14.14
N ASN A 502 31.36 -11.08 13.81
CA ASN A 502 32.29 -11.88 14.63
C ASN A 502 32.79 -13.13 13.85
N ASP A 503 33.75 -12.94 12.94
CA ASP A 503 34.75 -13.98 12.58
C ASP A 503 36.13 -13.36 12.27
N ASP A 504 36.55 -12.41 13.10
CA ASP A 504 37.99 -12.20 13.33
C ASP A 504 38.47 -13.29 14.31
N GLY A 505 38.52 -14.56 13.85
CA GLY A 505 38.72 -15.69 14.77
C GLY A 505 39.27 -16.99 14.20
N LEU A 506 38.65 -17.59 13.17
CA LEU A 506 38.86 -19.04 12.88
C LEU A 506 39.21 -19.39 11.43
N GLN A 507 40.15 -18.66 10.81
CA GLN A 507 40.55 -18.94 9.41
C GLN A 507 42.08 -19.02 9.14
N GLU A 508 42.85 -19.53 10.10
CA GLU A 508 44.29 -19.85 9.92
C GLU A 508 44.66 -21.34 10.19
N GLN A 509 43.69 -22.27 10.16
CA GLN A 509 43.95 -23.68 10.50
C GLN A 509 43.27 -24.72 9.59
N ALA A 510 42.85 -24.33 8.39
CA ALA A 510 42.25 -25.20 7.38
C ALA A 510 43.08 -25.33 6.08
N MET A 511 44.42 -25.24 6.19
CA MET A 511 45.35 -25.43 5.05
C MET A 511 46.43 -26.49 5.29
N MET A 512 46.09 -27.52 6.07
CA MET A 512 46.75 -28.83 6.02
C MET A 512 45.68 -29.92 6.16
N TYR A 513 45.28 -30.54 5.05
CA TYR A 513 45.25 -32.00 4.82
C TYR A 513 44.82 -32.30 3.37
#